data_AF-A0A4Q3UTC5-F1
#
_entry.id   AF-A0A4Q3UTC5-F1
#
_cell.length_a   1.000
_cell.length_b   1.000
_cell.length_c   1.000
_cell.angle_alpha   90.00
_cell.angle_beta   90.00
_cell.angle_gamma   90.00
#
_symmetry.space_group_name_H-M   'P 1'
#
loop_
_entity.id
_entity.type
_entity.pdbx_description
1 polymer ?
#
loop_
_entity_poly.entity_id
_entity_poly.type
_entity_poly.pdbx_seq_one_letter_code
_entity_poly.pdbx_strand_id
1 'polypeptide(L)'
;MILLLLYGASLRRWSKMRSARFGYAFLQLYDDIMDGDRPCAETPEHIATLTMAEWKSGVFIGDSDLSRLGKAFHQSLGDANEAKCDTLILLGLMHEDYARRTERRLSSRAVLEKHLRDTFFHSVNLLFHGCGLKTRADGVPALVEALAWCSVVRDFADDARKGLFNVPREIAGNVATQDIPDQPAVKAWLENERARGPELLQECEIERQAIALTDPQAAKLSGVFAKSMRKYCST
;
A
#
# COMPACT_ATOMS: atom_id res chain seq x y z
N MET A 1 4.57 3.14 11.89
CA MET A 1 4.56 4.62 11.75
C MET A 1 3.20 5.16 11.31
N ILE A 2 2.55 4.58 10.28
CA ILE A 2 1.17 4.90 9.87
C ILE A 2 0.18 4.75 11.03
N LEU A 3 0.25 3.65 11.78
CA LEU A 3 -0.53 3.41 12.99
C LEU A 3 -0.43 4.57 13.99
N LEU A 4 0.78 5.06 14.31
CA LEU A 4 0.98 6.14 15.29
C LEU A 4 0.47 7.50 14.79
N LEU A 5 0.50 7.75 13.49
CA LEU A 5 -0.05 8.96 12.88
C LEU A 5 -1.57 8.95 12.88
N LEU A 6 -2.16 7.80 12.53
CA LEU A 6 -3.60 7.57 12.62
C LEU A 6 -4.08 7.67 14.07
N TYR A 7 -3.39 7.01 15.01
CA TYR A 7 -3.75 7.01 16.43
C TYR A 7 -3.60 8.40 17.04
N GLY A 8 -2.47 9.09 16.83
CA GLY A 8 -2.22 10.43 17.36
C GLY A 8 -3.18 11.49 16.81
N ALA A 9 -3.52 11.44 15.52
CA ALA A 9 -4.53 12.32 14.92
C ALA A 9 -5.96 11.99 15.39
N SER A 10 -6.24 10.73 15.73
CA SER A 10 -7.57 10.26 16.13
C SER A 10 -7.98 10.62 17.56
N LEU A 11 -7.03 10.89 18.48
CA LEU A 11 -7.35 11.18 19.89
C LEU A 11 -8.25 12.42 20.07
N ARG A 12 -8.17 13.40 19.15
CA ARG A 12 -8.96 14.64 19.21
C ARG A 12 -10.18 14.65 18.28
N ARG A 13 -10.31 13.64 17.40
CA ARG A 13 -11.36 13.52 16.37
C ARG A 13 -11.87 12.08 16.24
N TRP A 14 -12.09 11.43 17.39
CA TRP A 14 -12.36 9.99 17.48
C TRP A 14 -13.49 9.50 16.57
N SER A 15 -14.62 10.20 16.54
CA SER A 15 -15.77 9.84 15.69
C SER A 15 -15.49 10.06 14.19
N LYS A 16 -14.79 11.15 13.85
CA LYS A 16 -14.47 11.52 12.45
C LYS A 16 -13.39 10.65 11.81
N MET A 17 -12.57 10.00 12.63
CA MET A 17 -11.49 9.11 12.19
C MET A 17 -11.90 7.63 12.31
N ARG A 18 -13.20 7.32 12.42
CA ARG A 18 -13.68 5.93 12.52
C ARG A 18 -13.35 5.13 11.26
N SER A 19 -13.62 5.70 10.08
CA SER A 19 -13.32 5.06 8.79
C SER A 19 -11.82 4.81 8.62
N ALA A 20 -10.97 5.77 8.96
CA ALA A 20 -9.51 5.57 8.90
C ALA A 20 -9.03 4.42 9.82
N ARG A 21 -9.62 4.26 11.01
CA ARG A 21 -9.22 3.21 11.95
C ARG A 21 -9.73 1.83 11.57
N PHE A 22 -11.01 1.73 11.21
CA PHE A 22 -11.56 0.46 10.72
C PHE A 22 -10.91 0.07 9.40
N GLY A 23 -10.70 1.02 8.48
CA GLY A 23 -9.99 0.79 7.22
C GLY A 23 -8.58 0.30 7.45
N TYR A 24 -7.80 0.96 8.32
CA TYR A 24 -6.46 0.49 8.67
C TYR A 24 -6.48 -0.93 9.26
N ALA A 25 -7.34 -1.19 10.26
CA ALA A 25 -7.39 -2.50 10.92
C ALA A 25 -7.86 -3.62 9.96
N PHE A 26 -8.85 -3.33 9.12
CA PHE A 26 -9.36 -4.27 8.12
C PHE A 26 -8.31 -4.58 7.06
N LEU A 27 -7.73 -3.55 6.44
CA LEU A 27 -6.75 -3.71 5.37
C LEU A 27 -5.45 -4.33 5.89
N GLN A 28 -4.95 -3.92 7.06
CA GLN A 28 -3.77 -4.54 7.67
C GLN A 28 -4.03 -6.01 7.97
N LEU A 29 -5.20 -6.35 8.51
CA LEU A 29 -5.50 -7.75 8.80
C LEU A 29 -5.60 -8.60 7.53
N TYR A 30 -6.18 -8.04 6.47
CA TYR A 30 -6.24 -8.71 5.17
C TYR A 30 -4.82 -8.93 4.60
N ASP A 31 -4.01 -7.87 4.62
CA ASP A 31 -2.60 -7.86 4.17
C ASP A 31 -1.77 -8.91 4.93
N ASP A 32 -1.85 -8.93 6.27
CA ASP A 32 -1.14 -9.90 7.11
C ASP A 32 -1.51 -11.37 6.74
N ILE A 33 -2.76 -11.63 6.33
CA ILE A 33 -3.19 -12.96 5.87
C ILE A 33 -2.61 -13.24 4.48
N MET A 34 -2.67 -12.29 3.54
CA MET A 34 -2.14 -12.44 2.18
C MET A 34 -0.61 -12.64 2.18
N ASP A 35 0.10 -11.96 3.08
CA ASP A 35 1.55 -12.08 3.25
C ASP A 35 1.96 -13.35 4.00
N GLY A 36 1.01 -14.04 4.63
CA GLY A 36 1.25 -15.22 5.46
C GLY A 36 1.88 -14.89 6.82
N ASP A 37 1.82 -13.63 7.24
CA ASP A 37 2.28 -13.17 8.56
C ASP A 37 1.25 -13.50 9.66
N ARG A 38 0.00 -13.80 9.27
CA ARG A 38 -1.04 -14.32 10.17
C ARG A 38 -1.47 -15.74 9.79
N PRO A 39 -1.41 -16.71 10.74
CA PRO A 39 -1.99 -18.03 10.52
C PRO A 39 -3.51 -17.93 10.33
N CYS A 40 -4.03 -18.70 9.38
CA CYS A 40 -5.45 -18.82 9.12
C CYS A 40 -5.84 -20.29 8.93
N ALA A 41 -7.08 -20.63 9.29
CA ALA A 41 -7.60 -22.00 9.16
C ALA A 41 -7.96 -22.35 7.71
N GLU A 42 -8.26 -21.34 6.90
CA GLU A 42 -8.64 -21.46 5.50
C GLU A 42 -7.50 -20.96 4.60
N THR A 43 -7.56 -21.29 3.31
CA THR A 43 -6.54 -20.81 2.37
C THR A 43 -6.69 -19.30 2.14
N PRO A 44 -5.58 -18.55 1.93
CA PRO A 44 -5.66 -17.12 1.59
C PRO A 44 -6.53 -16.86 0.36
N GLU A 45 -6.51 -17.76 -0.64
CA GLU A 45 -7.38 -17.69 -1.83
C GLU A 45 -8.88 -17.69 -1.50
N HIS A 46 -9.29 -18.58 -0.58
CA HIS A 46 -10.69 -18.64 -0.15
C HIS A 46 -11.07 -17.38 0.63
N ILE A 47 -10.20 -16.93 1.53
CA ILE A 47 -10.40 -15.72 2.32
C ILE A 47 -10.52 -14.49 1.41
N ALA A 48 -9.67 -14.36 0.39
CA ALA A 48 -9.73 -13.28 -0.60
C ALA A 48 -11.07 -13.28 -1.34
N THR A 49 -11.46 -14.44 -1.88
CA THR A 49 -12.72 -14.61 -2.60
C THR A 49 -13.93 -14.21 -1.75
N LEU A 50 -14.02 -14.71 -0.51
CA LEU A 50 -15.11 -14.39 0.40
C LEU A 50 -15.11 -12.91 0.76
N THR A 51 -13.95 -12.35 1.15
CA THR A 51 -13.82 -10.96 1.58
C THR A 51 -14.23 -9.99 0.46
N MET A 52 -13.77 -10.23 -0.77
CA MET A 52 -14.13 -9.41 -1.92
C MET A 52 -15.63 -9.53 -2.28
N ALA A 53 -16.22 -10.71 -2.12
CA ALA A 53 -17.65 -10.92 -2.33
C ALA A 53 -18.52 -10.21 -1.27
N GLU A 54 -18.16 -10.31 0.01
CA GLU A 54 -18.81 -9.58 1.11
C GLU A 54 -18.69 -8.07 0.89
N TRP A 55 -17.50 -7.58 0.54
CA TRP A 55 -17.27 -6.17 0.27
C TRP A 55 -18.11 -5.66 -0.91
N LYS A 56 -18.13 -6.40 -2.02
CA LYS A 56 -18.88 -6.02 -3.23
C LYS A 56 -20.39 -6.03 -3.01
N SER A 57 -20.90 -7.00 -2.24
CA SER A 57 -22.33 -7.10 -1.94
C SER A 57 -22.78 -6.14 -0.83
N GLY A 58 -21.85 -5.70 0.04
CA GLY A 58 -22.16 -4.99 1.27
C GLY A 58 -22.80 -5.88 2.35
N VAL A 59 -22.90 -7.20 2.11
CA VAL A 59 -23.49 -8.18 3.02
C VAL A 59 -22.36 -9.01 3.62
N PHE A 60 -22.14 -8.85 4.92
CA PHE A 60 -21.09 -9.52 5.67
C PHE A 60 -21.72 -10.62 6.53
N ILE A 61 -21.49 -11.87 6.14
CA ILE A 61 -22.11 -13.07 6.71
C ILE A 61 -21.13 -13.89 7.55
N GLY A 62 -19.82 -13.68 7.37
CA GLY A 62 -18.80 -14.39 8.13
C GLY A 62 -18.72 -13.91 9.59
N ASP A 63 -18.43 -14.84 10.50
CA ASP A 63 -18.19 -14.56 11.92
C ASP A 63 -16.71 -14.28 12.25
N SER A 64 -15.86 -14.14 11.22
CA SER A 64 -14.44 -13.85 11.38
C SER A 64 -14.20 -12.40 11.82
N ASP A 65 -13.05 -12.14 12.45
CA ASP A 65 -12.60 -10.76 12.74
C ASP A 65 -12.53 -9.91 11.48
N LEU A 66 -12.10 -10.51 10.37
CA LEU A 66 -11.99 -9.86 9.08
C LEU A 66 -13.35 -9.40 8.54
N SER A 67 -14.37 -10.27 8.57
CA SER A 67 -15.74 -9.93 8.17
C SER A 67 -16.33 -8.84 9.09
N ARG A 68 -16.14 -8.95 10.41
CA ARG A 68 -16.59 -7.93 11.37
C ARG A 68 -15.95 -6.56 11.11
N LEU A 69 -14.64 -6.52 10.87
CA LEU A 69 -13.91 -5.30 10.54
C LEU A 69 -14.33 -4.75 9.17
N GLY A 70 -14.49 -5.62 8.17
CA GLY A 70 -14.98 -5.25 6.83
C GLY A 70 -16.35 -4.61 6.90
N LYS A 71 -17.28 -5.20 7.66
CA LYS A 71 -18.62 -4.64 7.92
C LYS A 71 -18.53 -3.26 8.56
N ALA A 72 -17.76 -3.13 9.64
CA ALA A 72 -17.61 -1.87 10.35
C ALA A 72 -16.99 -0.78 9.46
N PHE A 73 -15.98 -1.15 8.65
CA PHE A 73 -15.36 -0.23 7.70
C PHE A 73 -16.34 0.18 6.60
N HIS A 74 -16.98 -0.77 5.93
CA HIS A 74 -17.95 -0.52 4.87
C HIS A 74 -19.10 0.38 5.35
N GLN A 75 -19.63 0.13 6.55
CA GLN A 75 -20.65 1.00 7.17
C GLN A 75 -20.12 2.40 7.47
N SER A 76 -18.87 2.51 7.94
CA SER A 76 -18.26 3.81 8.27
C SER A 76 -17.99 4.68 7.04
N LEU A 77 -17.89 4.08 5.84
CA LEU A 77 -17.78 4.80 4.58
C LEU A 77 -19.11 5.41 4.11
N GLY A 78 -20.26 4.94 4.62
CA GLY A 78 -21.57 5.44 4.20
C GLY A 78 -21.76 5.37 2.68
N ASP A 79 -22.07 6.50 2.04
CA ASP A 79 -22.31 6.62 0.60
C ASP A 79 -21.04 6.96 -0.21
N ALA A 80 -19.85 6.86 0.40
CA ALA A 80 -18.58 7.10 -0.28
C ALA A 80 -18.22 5.96 -1.26
N ASN A 81 -18.90 5.94 -2.41
CA ASN A 81 -18.71 4.90 -3.43
C ASN A 81 -17.28 4.84 -3.96
N GLU A 82 -16.61 5.99 -4.11
CA GLU A 82 -15.20 6.06 -4.52
C GLU A 82 -14.30 5.26 -3.56
N ALA A 83 -14.41 5.50 -2.24
CA ALA A 83 -13.64 4.78 -1.24
C ALA A 83 -13.99 3.28 -1.17
N LYS A 84 -15.26 2.92 -1.44
CA LYS A 84 -15.64 1.51 -1.54
C LYS A 84 -15.01 0.84 -2.76
N CYS A 85 -14.98 1.52 -3.90
CA CYS A 85 -14.31 1.06 -5.12
C CYS A 85 -12.80 0.92 -4.89
N ASP A 86 -12.15 1.92 -4.32
CA ASP A 86 -10.71 1.88 -4.00
C ASP A 86 -10.37 0.73 -3.06
N THR A 87 -11.22 0.47 -2.06
CA THR A 87 -11.02 -0.66 -1.15
C THR A 87 -11.07 -1.99 -1.91
N LEU A 88 -12.06 -2.17 -2.79
CA LEU A 88 -12.17 -3.41 -3.57
C LEU A 88 -10.96 -3.60 -4.50
N ILE A 89 -10.49 -2.52 -5.14
CA ILE A 89 -9.30 -2.58 -5.99
C ILE A 89 -8.07 -2.96 -5.15
N LEU A 90 -7.89 -2.34 -3.98
CA LEU A 90 -6.76 -2.62 -3.10
C LEU A 90 -6.77 -4.07 -2.59
N LEU A 91 -7.94 -4.62 -2.23
CA LEU A 91 -8.07 -6.05 -1.87
C LEU A 91 -7.63 -6.97 -3.02
N GLY A 92 -7.97 -6.62 -4.26
CA GLY A 92 -7.55 -7.36 -5.45
C GLY A 92 -6.04 -7.24 -5.72
N LEU A 93 -5.44 -6.08 -5.48
CA LEU A 93 -4.00 -5.88 -5.63
C LEU A 93 -3.20 -6.67 -4.58
N MET A 94 -3.63 -6.68 -3.32
CA MET A 94 -3.03 -7.50 -2.26
C MET A 94 -3.18 -9.00 -2.54
N HIS A 95 -4.31 -9.43 -3.11
CA HIS A 95 -4.50 -10.82 -3.55
C HIS A 95 -3.58 -11.18 -4.73
N GLU A 96 -3.40 -10.26 -5.68
CA GLU A 96 -2.45 -10.43 -6.78
C GLU A 96 -1.00 -10.55 -6.27
N ASP A 97 -0.61 -9.82 -5.24
CA ASP A 97 0.70 -9.98 -4.59
C ASP A 97 0.87 -11.36 -3.94
N TYR A 98 -0.18 -11.90 -3.32
CA TYR A 98 -0.19 -13.29 -2.87
C TYR A 98 0.05 -14.28 -4.03
N ALA A 99 -0.64 -14.10 -5.15
CA ALA A 99 -0.46 -14.94 -6.34
C ALA A 99 0.96 -14.82 -6.91
N ARG A 100 1.48 -13.59 -7.07
CA ARG A 100 2.86 -13.32 -7.52
C ARG A 100 3.89 -13.97 -6.61
N ARG A 101 3.69 -13.91 -5.30
CA ARG A 101 4.58 -14.49 -4.29
C ARG A 101 4.59 -16.01 -4.34
N THR A 102 3.41 -16.64 -4.40
CA THR A 102 3.27 -18.10 -4.44
C THR A 102 3.82 -18.69 -5.73
N GLU A 103 3.59 -18.03 -6.86
CA GLU A 103 4.13 -18.41 -8.16
C GLU A 103 5.59 -17.99 -8.37
N ARG A 104 6.16 -17.22 -7.43
CA ARG A 104 7.51 -16.64 -7.55
C ARG A 104 7.69 -15.87 -8.86
N ARG A 105 6.65 -15.12 -9.24
CA ARG A 105 6.47 -14.56 -10.58
C ARG A 105 7.37 -13.36 -10.82
N LEU A 106 8.21 -13.43 -11.86
CA LEU A 106 8.95 -12.29 -12.39
C LEU A 106 8.15 -11.54 -13.44
N SER A 107 7.96 -10.24 -13.21
CA SER A 107 7.18 -9.37 -14.10
C SER A 107 8.08 -8.36 -14.81
N SER A 108 7.64 -7.89 -15.98
CA SER A 108 8.30 -6.77 -16.67
C SER A 108 8.21 -5.49 -15.85
N ARG A 109 9.14 -4.57 -16.08
CA ARG A 109 9.15 -3.22 -15.46
C ARG A 109 7.78 -2.55 -15.48
N ALA A 110 7.14 -2.46 -16.65
CA ALA A 110 5.87 -1.75 -16.80
C ALA A 110 4.73 -2.33 -15.95
N VAL A 111 4.71 -3.66 -15.78
CA VAL A 111 3.72 -4.35 -14.94
C VAL A 111 3.96 -4.06 -13.46
N LEU A 112 5.23 -4.09 -13.02
CA LEU A 112 5.59 -3.79 -11.64
C LEU A 112 5.31 -2.33 -11.28
N GLU A 113 5.75 -1.40 -12.13
CA GLU A 113 5.54 0.04 -11.93
C GLU A 113 4.04 0.35 -11.86
N LYS A 114 3.23 -0.19 -12.78
CA LYS A 114 1.78 -0.03 -12.73
C LYS A 114 1.18 -0.62 -11.45
N HIS A 115 1.55 -1.85 -11.10
CA HIS A 115 0.99 -2.53 -9.92
C HIS A 115 1.30 -1.76 -8.64
N LEU A 116 2.58 -1.40 -8.41
CA LEU A 116 3.00 -0.63 -7.25
C LEU A 116 2.30 0.74 -7.19
N ARG A 117 2.25 1.44 -8.32
CA ARG A 117 1.58 2.73 -8.43
C ARG A 117 0.09 2.63 -8.08
N ASP A 118 -0.62 1.65 -8.63
CA ASP A 118 -2.05 1.45 -8.35
C ASP A 118 -2.27 1.13 -6.86
N THR A 119 -1.45 0.27 -6.26
CA THR A 119 -1.52 -0.08 -4.83
C THR A 119 -1.41 1.17 -3.96
N PHE A 120 -0.39 2.00 -4.20
CA PHE A 120 -0.20 3.22 -3.41
C PHE A 120 -1.20 4.32 -3.75
N PHE A 121 -1.67 4.41 -4.99
CA PHE A 121 -2.72 5.34 -5.38
C PHE A 121 -3.98 5.09 -4.56
N HIS A 122 -4.51 3.86 -4.58
CA HIS A 122 -5.73 3.52 -3.84
C HIS A 122 -5.53 3.60 -2.33
N SER A 123 -4.36 3.20 -1.82
CA SER A 123 -4.04 3.27 -0.38
C SER A 123 -3.96 4.72 0.12
N VAL A 124 -3.33 5.63 -0.63
CA VAL A 124 -3.30 7.07 -0.32
C VAL A 124 -4.71 7.67 -0.43
N ASN A 125 -5.48 7.31 -1.47
CA ASN A 125 -6.82 7.84 -1.65
C ASN A 125 -7.75 7.46 -0.48
N LEU A 126 -7.70 6.20 -0.05
CA LEU A 126 -8.43 5.71 1.13
C LEU A 126 -8.01 6.41 2.41
N LEU A 127 -6.71 6.63 2.61
CA LEU A 127 -6.22 7.35 3.77
C LEU A 127 -6.75 8.78 3.79
N PHE A 128 -6.67 9.49 2.66
CA PHE A 128 -7.14 10.87 2.56
C PHE A 128 -8.66 10.97 2.73
N HIS A 129 -9.39 10.02 2.15
CA HIS A 129 -10.83 9.89 2.35
C HIS A 129 -11.17 9.63 3.83
N GLY A 130 -10.51 8.67 4.47
CA GLY A 130 -10.70 8.33 5.87
C GLY A 130 -10.34 9.45 6.84
N CYS A 131 -9.43 10.35 6.43
CA CYS A 131 -9.08 11.56 7.17
C CYS A 131 -10.04 12.73 6.90
N GLY A 132 -10.99 12.60 5.97
CA GLY A 132 -11.92 13.67 5.58
C GLY A 132 -11.23 14.84 4.85
N LEU A 133 -10.15 14.55 4.12
CA LEU A 133 -9.39 15.55 3.36
C LEU A 133 -10.09 15.87 2.03
N LYS A 134 -9.77 17.01 1.43
CA LYS A 134 -10.25 17.39 0.09
C LYS A 134 -9.34 16.84 -0.99
N THR A 135 -8.02 16.87 -0.75
CA THR A 135 -7.04 16.28 -1.66
C THR A 135 -7.29 14.78 -1.81
N ARG A 136 -7.11 14.27 -3.02
CA ARG A 136 -7.15 12.86 -3.39
C ARG A 136 -5.80 12.46 -3.97
N ALA A 137 -5.58 11.17 -4.23
CA ALA A 137 -4.28 10.66 -4.66
C ALA A 137 -3.79 11.26 -6.00
N ASP A 138 -4.71 11.64 -6.88
CA ASP A 138 -4.45 12.37 -8.13
C ASP A 138 -3.85 13.77 -7.91
N GLY A 139 -4.09 14.38 -6.75
CA GLY A 139 -3.52 15.66 -6.35
C GLY A 139 -2.15 15.56 -5.66
N VAL A 140 -1.63 14.34 -5.47
CA VAL A 140 -0.30 14.07 -4.88
C VAL A 140 0.44 12.93 -5.60
N PRO A 141 0.56 12.95 -6.95
CA PRO A 141 1.16 11.83 -7.67
C PRO A 141 2.62 11.56 -7.27
N ALA A 142 3.44 12.57 -6.99
CA ALA A 142 4.81 12.34 -6.52
C ALA A 142 4.86 11.60 -5.18
N LEU A 143 3.89 11.84 -4.28
CA LEU A 143 3.79 11.06 -3.03
C LEU A 143 3.50 9.58 -3.31
N VAL A 144 2.61 9.29 -4.27
CA VAL A 144 2.27 7.92 -4.67
C VAL A 144 3.52 7.23 -5.23
N GLU A 145 4.24 7.88 -6.14
CA GLU A 145 5.48 7.34 -6.72
C GLU A 145 6.57 7.13 -5.66
N ALA A 146 6.74 8.07 -4.73
CA ALA A 146 7.72 7.95 -3.67
C ALA A 146 7.38 6.80 -2.69
N LEU A 147 6.11 6.56 -2.39
CA LEU A 147 5.69 5.43 -1.57
C LEU A 147 5.92 4.09 -2.29
N ALA A 148 5.60 4.02 -3.59
CA ALA A 148 5.86 2.87 -4.45
C ALA A 148 7.36 2.54 -4.52
N TRP A 149 8.21 3.56 -4.71
CA TRP A 149 9.65 3.40 -4.63
C TRP A 149 10.11 2.92 -3.25
N CYS A 150 9.58 3.55 -2.19
CA CYS A 150 10.02 3.30 -0.82
C CYS A 150 9.73 1.85 -0.40
N SER A 151 8.59 1.27 -0.79
CA SER A 151 8.28 -0.13 -0.43
C SER A 151 9.31 -1.08 -1.02
N VAL A 152 9.67 -0.89 -2.29
CA VAL A 152 10.68 -1.70 -2.98
C VAL A 152 12.02 -1.61 -2.26
N VAL A 153 12.57 -0.40 -2.07
CA VAL A 153 13.93 -0.26 -1.49
C VAL A 153 14.01 -0.64 -0.01
N ARG A 154 12.88 -0.55 0.71
CA ARG A 154 12.77 -0.89 2.14
C ARG A 154 12.71 -2.39 2.33
N ASP A 155 11.85 -3.08 1.57
CA ASP A 155 11.48 -4.47 1.84
C ASP A 155 12.10 -5.47 0.86
N PHE A 156 12.89 -5.01 -0.13
CA PHE A 156 13.43 -5.86 -1.21
C PHE A 156 13.95 -7.23 -0.76
N ALA A 157 14.80 -7.25 0.27
CA ALA A 157 15.40 -8.50 0.76
C ALA A 157 14.37 -9.41 1.44
N ASP A 158 13.41 -8.83 2.17
CA ASP A 158 12.39 -9.57 2.90
C ASP A 158 11.35 -10.13 1.93
N ASP A 159 10.90 -9.32 0.96
CA ASP A 159 10.01 -9.70 -0.13
C ASP A 159 10.61 -10.85 -0.95
N ALA A 160 11.88 -10.72 -1.36
CA ALA A 160 12.53 -11.74 -2.16
C ALA A 160 12.69 -13.07 -1.42
N ARG A 161 12.95 -13.04 -0.09
CA ARG A 161 12.94 -14.25 0.74
C ARG A 161 11.57 -14.90 0.78
N LYS A 162 10.51 -14.10 0.84
CA LYS A 162 9.11 -14.56 0.78
C LYS A 162 8.68 -15.00 -0.62
N GLY A 163 9.47 -14.73 -1.66
CA GLY A 163 9.20 -15.08 -3.06
C GLY A 163 8.48 -13.99 -3.86
N LEU A 164 8.31 -12.80 -3.30
CA LEU A 164 7.78 -11.63 -4.00
C LEU A 164 8.94 -10.86 -4.64
N PHE A 165 9.02 -10.87 -5.97
CA PHE A 165 10.09 -10.18 -6.68
C PHE A 165 9.62 -8.82 -7.19
N ASN A 166 9.99 -7.77 -6.46
CA ASN A 166 9.80 -6.38 -6.83
C ASN A 166 11.00 -5.82 -7.60
N VAL A 167 11.59 -6.64 -8.48
CA VAL A 167 12.65 -6.27 -9.42
C VAL A 167 12.20 -6.62 -10.84
N PRO A 168 12.41 -5.73 -11.83
CA PRO A 168 12.02 -6.03 -13.20
C PRO A 168 12.73 -7.26 -13.77
N ARG A 169 12.01 -8.10 -14.52
CA ARG A 169 12.56 -9.28 -15.21
C ARG A 169 13.77 -8.92 -16.08
N GLU A 170 13.73 -7.74 -16.69
CA GLU A 170 14.79 -7.20 -17.53
C GLU A 170 16.11 -7.00 -16.76
N ILE A 171 16.04 -6.83 -15.44
CA ILE A 171 17.19 -6.66 -14.55
C ILE A 171 17.58 -8.01 -13.91
N ALA A 172 16.60 -8.80 -13.48
CA ALA A 172 16.85 -10.09 -12.84
C ALA A 172 17.49 -11.12 -13.78
N GLY A 173 17.18 -11.04 -15.09
CA GLY A 173 17.68 -11.98 -16.08
C GLY A 173 17.08 -13.38 -15.94
N ASN A 174 17.71 -14.35 -16.59
CA ASN A 174 17.28 -15.76 -16.58
C ASN A 174 18.06 -16.57 -15.55
N VAL A 175 17.86 -16.24 -14.27
CA VAL A 175 18.48 -16.95 -13.15
C VAL A 175 17.43 -17.68 -12.34
N ALA A 176 17.86 -18.67 -11.55
CA ALA A 176 16.95 -19.33 -10.62
C ALA A 176 16.47 -18.31 -9.57
N THR A 177 15.19 -18.38 -9.22
CA THR A 177 14.55 -17.33 -8.40
C THR A 177 15.23 -17.08 -7.05
N GLN A 178 15.83 -18.11 -6.46
CA GLN A 178 16.57 -18.01 -5.19
C GLN A 178 17.86 -17.18 -5.31
N ASP A 179 18.44 -17.07 -6.50
CA ASP A 179 19.71 -16.37 -6.73
C ASP A 179 19.51 -14.91 -7.16
N ILE A 180 18.26 -14.48 -7.39
CA ILE A 180 17.92 -13.14 -7.88
C ILE A 180 18.50 -12.03 -6.99
N PRO A 181 18.31 -12.04 -5.66
CA PRO A 181 18.79 -10.94 -4.80
C PRO A 181 20.32 -10.78 -4.83
N ASP A 182 21.02 -11.86 -5.15
CA ASP A 182 22.48 -11.88 -5.16
C ASP A 182 23.11 -11.51 -6.50
N GLN A 183 22.31 -11.37 -7.56
CA GLN A 183 22.79 -10.98 -8.87
C GLN A 183 23.45 -9.60 -8.84
N PRO A 184 24.65 -9.43 -9.42
CA PRO A 184 25.31 -8.12 -9.51
C PRO A 184 24.43 -7.05 -10.18
N ALA A 185 23.69 -7.41 -11.23
CA ALA A 185 22.78 -6.50 -11.92
C ALA A 185 21.64 -6.01 -11.02
N VAL A 186 21.10 -6.88 -10.16
CA VAL A 186 20.04 -6.55 -9.20
C VAL A 186 20.57 -5.65 -8.08
N LYS A 187 21.78 -5.93 -7.58
CA LYS A 187 22.45 -5.07 -6.58
C LYS A 187 22.72 -3.67 -7.13
N ALA A 188 23.31 -3.58 -8.32
CA ALA A 188 23.55 -2.29 -8.99
C ALA A 188 22.26 -1.53 -9.31
N TRP A 189 21.20 -2.24 -9.72
CA TRP A 189 19.89 -1.63 -9.91
C TRP A 189 19.32 -1.08 -8.59
N LEU A 190 19.39 -1.83 -7.50
CA LEU A 190 18.90 -1.38 -6.19
C LEU A 190 19.67 -0.16 -5.67
N GLU A 191 20.98 -0.09 -5.90
CA GLU A 191 21.81 1.09 -5.61
C GLU A 191 21.35 2.31 -6.43
N ASN A 192 21.06 2.13 -7.72
CA ASN A 192 20.51 3.19 -8.56
C ASN A 192 19.12 3.63 -8.08
N GLU A 193 18.25 2.71 -7.66
CA GLU A 193 16.96 3.06 -7.06
C GLU A 193 17.15 3.88 -5.78
N ARG A 194 18.09 3.54 -4.91
CA ARG A 194 18.40 4.35 -3.72
C ARG A 194 18.85 5.77 -4.08
N ALA A 195 19.68 5.89 -5.12
CA ALA A 195 20.17 7.17 -5.63
C ALA A 195 19.06 8.06 -6.23
N ARG A 196 17.95 7.50 -6.71
CA ARG A 196 16.76 8.24 -7.19
C ARG A 196 15.93 8.86 -6.05
N GLY A 197 16.05 8.34 -4.83
CA GLY A 197 15.23 8.75 -3.68
C GLY A 197 15.19 10.28 -3.41
N PRO A 198 16.33 11.00 -3.41
CA PRO A 198 16.35 12.44 -3.20
C PRO A 198 15.51 13.24 -4.21
N GLU A 199 15.53 12.86 -5.49
CA GLU A 199 14.74 13.52 -6.55
C GLU A 199 13.24 13.32 -6.32
N LEU A 200 12.81 12.08 -6.04
CA LEU A 200 11.40 11.77 -5.71
C LEU A 200 10.90 12.55 -4.48
N LEU A 201 11.75 12.71 -3.46
CA LEU A 201 11.38 13.47 -2.27
C LEU A 201 11.37 14.98 -2.50
N GLN A 202 12.15 15.47 -3.46
CA GLN A 202 12.08 16.87 -3.89
C GLN A 202 10.76 17.14 -4.63
N GLU A 203 10.33 16.25 -5.52
CA GLU A 203 9.02 16.34 -6.19
C GLU A 203 7.87 16.33 -5.17
N CYS A 204 7.92 15.41 -4.19
CA CYS A 204 6.97 15.39 -3.08
C CYS A 204 6.89 16.73 -2.34
N GLU A 205 8.03 17.40 -2.13
CA GLU A 205 8.08 18.69 -1.44
C GLU A 205 7.45 19.82 -2.27
N ILE A 206 7.67 19.83 -3.58
CA ILE A 206 7.04 20.79 -4.50
C ILE A 206 5.51 20.62 -4.47
N GLU A 207 5.02 19.39 -4.63
CA GLU A 207 3.58 19.11 -4.54
C GLU A 207 3.00 19.49 -3.19
N ARG A 208 3.71 19.15 -2.10
CA ARG A 208 3.29 19.47 -0.73
C ARG A 208 3.10 20.97 -0.55
N GLN A 209 3.98 21.80 -1.12
CA GLN A 209 3.86 23.26 -1.07
C GLN A 209 2.63 23.74 -1.86
N ALA A 210 2.38 23.15 -3.03
CA ALA A 210 1.20 23.48 -3.84
C ALA A 210 -0.11 23.15 -3.10
N ILE A 211 -0.24 21.92 -2.56
CA ILE A 211 -1.46 21.52 -1.85
C ILE A 211 -1.62 22.21 -0.49
N ALA A 212 -0.56 22.75 0.12
CA ALA A 212 -0.66 23.50 1.38
C ALA A 212 -1.54 24.75 1.26
N LEU A 213 -1.73 25.28 0.05
CA LEU A 213 -2.58 26.45 -0.20
C LEU A 213 -4.08 26.11 -0.13
N THR A 214 -4.46 24.86 -0.42
CA THR A 214 -5.87 24.44 -0.57
C THR A 214 -6.29 23.40 0.48
N ASP A 215 -5.37 22.54 0.90
CA ASP A 215 -5.56 21.51 1.93
C ASP A 215 -4.29 21.37 2.82
N PRO A 216 -4.11 22.25 3.82
CA PRO A 216 -2.96 22.21 4.73
C PRO A 216 -2.86 20.91 5.54
N GLN A 217 -3.97 20.21 5.76
CA GLN A 217 -3.97 18.93 6.50
C GLN A 217 -3.40 17.81 5.64
N ALA A 218 -3.78 17.76 4.36
CA ALA A 218 -3.16 16.86 3.39
C ALA A 218 -1.65 17.15 3.26
N ALA A 219 -1.26 18.42 3.11
CA ALA A 219 0.14 18.82 3.04
C ALA A 219 0.96 18.36 4.26
N LYS A 220 0.39 18.48 5.46
CA LYS A 220 1.03 18.01 6.69
C LYS A 220 1.21 16.49 6.66
N LEU A 221 0.18 15.74 6.27
CA LEU A 221 0.24 14.28 6.22
C LEU A 221 1.26 13.78 5.18
N SER A 222 1.24 14.34 3.97
CA SER A 222 2.25 14.07 2.92
C SER A 222 3.68 14.35 3.41
N GLY A 223 3.88 15.45 4.14
CA GLY A 223 5.17 15.79 4.72
C GLY A 223 5.69 14.77 5.74
N VAL A 224 4.79 14.13 6.50
CA VAL A 224 5.20 13.06 7.41
C VAL A 224 5.66 11.82 6.64
N PHE A 225 4.94 11.42 5.59
CA PHE A 225 5.35 10.31 4.74
C PHE A 225 6.71 10.59 4.09
N ALA A 226 6.87 11.74 3.44
CA ALA A 226 8.14 12.14 2.83
C ALA A 226 9.30 12.11 3.83
N LYS A 227 9.10 12.63 5.06
CA LYS A 227 10.12 12.58 6.11
C LYS A 227 10.52 11.15 6.48
N SER A 228 9.56 10.23 6.50
CA SER A 228 9.82 8.84 6.85
C SER A 228 10.61 8.06 5.81
N MET A 229 10.50 8.48 4.54
CA MET A 229 11.15 7.83 3.41
C MET A 229 12.63 8.25 3.29
N ARG A 230 13.02 9.41 3.83
CA ARG A 230 14.39 9.96 3.76
C ARG A 230 15.48 8.99 4.19
N LYS A 231 15.22 8.16 5.21
CA LYS A 231 16.22 7.21 5.72
C LYS A 231 16.56 6.09 4.72
N TYR A 232 15.78 5.95 3.64
CA TYR A 232 16.02 4.96 2.59
C TYR A 232 16.75 5.54 1.37
N CYS A 233 16.96 6.86 1.34
CA CYS A 233 17.70 7.56 0.29
C CYS A 233 19.23 7.47 0.46
N SER A 234 19.72 6.78 1.49
CA SER A 234 21.15 6.69 1.83
C SER A 234 21.44 5.31 2.41
N THR A 235 22.53 4.69 1.99
CA THR A 235 23.13 3.49 2.62
C THR A 235 23.70 3.78 3.98
#